data_AF-A0A427TTQ5-F1
#
_entry.id   AF-A0A427TTQ5-F1
#
_cell.length_a   1.000
_cell.length_b   1.000
_cell.length_c   1.000
_cell.angle_alpha   90.00
_cell.angle_beta   90.00
_cell.angle_gamma   90.00
#
_symmetry.space_group_name_H-M   'P 1'
#
loop_
_entity.id
_entity.type
_entity.pdbx_description
1 polymer ?
#
loop_
_entity_poly.entity_id
_entity_poly.type
_entity_poly.pdbx_seq_one_letter_code
_entity_poly.pdbx_strand_id
1 'polypeptide(L)'
;MGPAYHPEWLVTFWLTTPGLNLLNPHYVLIVLAVILAAGWFMKKRRTKAAEILDEEDQVFKHLLLKKKVIEQQLQELEARLMAAEVTEESFRKMKQDYHSHLDQVNKELEQYT
;
A
#
# COMPACT_ATOMS: atom_id res chain seq x y z
N MET A 1 -25.55 16.15 -47.54
CA MET A 1 -26.08 16.09 -46.16
C MET A 1 -24.96 15.54 -45.30
N GLY A 2 -24.30 16.37 -44.49
CA GLY A 2 -23.16 15.94 -43.67
C GLY A 2 -23.62 15.12 -42.46
N PRO A 3 -22.79 14.22 -41.92
CA PRO A 3 -23.19 13.39 -40.79
C PRO A 3 -23.44 14.26 -39.55
N ALA A 4 -24.51 13.96 -38.81
CA ALA A 4 -24.76 14.58 -37.52
C ALA A 4 -23.67 14.14 -36.53
N TYR A 5 -22.77 15.06 -36.17
CA TYR A 5 -21.70 14.82 -35.19
C TYR A 5 -22.20 14.78 -33.73
N HIS A 6 -23.53 14.84 -33.51
CA HIS A 6 -24.15 14.84 -32.19
C HIS A 6 -25.18 13.71 -32.08
N PRO A 7 -25.20 12.96 -30.96
CA PRO A 7 -26.25 11.97 -30.71
C PRO A 7 -27.60 12.68 -30.60
N GLU A 8 -28.62 12.21 -31.32
CA GLU A 8 -29.96 12.84 -31.30
C GLU A 8 -30.54 12.90 -29.89
N TRP A 9 -30.37 11.84 -29.10
CA TRP A 9 -30.84 11.78 -27.72
C TRP A 9 -30.26 12.88 -26.83
N LEU A 10 -28.99 13.27 -27.06
CA LEU A 10 -28.31 14.29 -26.26
C LEU A 10 -28.85 15.68 -26.58
N VAL A 11 -29.14 15.93 -27.87
CA VAL A 11 -29.76 17.17 -28.33
C VAL A 11 -31.18 17.28 -27.79
N THR A 12 -31.98 16.21 -27.92
CA THR A 12 -33.35 16.18 -27.38
C THR A 12 -33.35 16.43 -25.89
N PHE A 13 -32.51 15.72 -25.12
CA PHE A 13 -32.35 15.90 -23.68
C PHE A 13 -32.05 17.36 -23.29
N TRP A 14 -31.13 18.00 -24.02
CA TRP A 14 -30.73 19.39 -23.74
C TRP A 14 -31.85 20.38 -23.99
N LEU A 15 -32.59 20.21 -25.10
CA LEU A 15 -33.69 21.09 -25.49
C LEU A 15 -34.95 20.89 -24.64
N THR A 16 -35.22 19.66 -24.19
CA THR A 16 -36.40 19.33 -23.39
C THR A 16 -36.22 19.64 -21.90
N THR A 17 -34.99 19.80 -21.42
CA THR A 17 -34.75 20.05 -20.00
C THR A 17 -34.86 21.55 -19.69
N PRO A 18 -35.85 21.97 -18.87
CA PRO A 18 -35.99 23.36 -18.48
C PRO A 18 -34.75 23.84 -17.73
N GLY A 19 -34.23 25.01 -18.10
CA GLY A 19 -33.00 25.59 -17.56
C GLY A 19 -31.73 25.21 -18.33
N LEU A 20 -31.56 23.96 -18.77
CA LEU A 20 -30.39 23.55 -19.57
C LEU A 20 -30.45 24.09 -21.01
N ASN A 21 -31.65 24.23 -21.58
CA ASN A 21 -31.85 24.83 -22.91
C ASN A 21 -31.35 26.29 -23.03
N LEU A 22 -31.17 26.99 -21.89
CA LEU A 22 -30.62 28.36 -21.85
C LEU A 22 -29.09 28.39 -21.82
N LEU A 23 -28.43 27.25 -21.58
CA LEU A 23 -26.99 27.13 -21.41
C LEU A 23 -26.35 26.50 -22.65
N ASN A 24 -25.11 26.90 -22.95
CA ASN A 24 -24.38 26.28 -24.05
C ASN A 24 -23.96 24.84 -23.66
N PRO A 25 -24.42 23.81 -24.38
CA PRO A 25 -24.14 22.42 -24.06
C PRO A 25 -22.65 22.09 -24.05
N HIS A 26 -21.85 22.74 -24.91
CA HIS A 26 -20.42 22.47 -25.00
C HIS A 26 -19.69 22.91 -23.73
N TYR A 27 -19.98 24.10 -23.21
CA TYR A 27 -19.31 24.58 -22.00
C TYR A 27 -19.66 23.72 -20.78
N VAL A 28 -20.91 23.30 -20.64
CA VAL A 28 -21.31 22.43 -19.51
C VAL A 28 -20.62 21.07 -19.60
N LEU A 29 -20.57 20.47 -20.80
CA LEU A 29 -19.88 19.20 -21.01
C LEU A 29 -18.38 19.30 -20.74
N ILE A 30 -17.74 20.40 -21.13
CA ILE A 30 -16.32 20.66 -20.83
C ILE A 30 -16.09 20.75 -19.33
N VAL A 31 -16.90 21.53 -18.62
CA VAL A 31 -16.78 21.68 -17.15
C VAL A 31 -16.99 20.34 -16.46
N LEU A 32 -18.01 19.57 -16.88
CA LEU A 32 -18.27 18.25 -16.34
C LEU A 32 -17.09 17.30 -16.59
N ALA A 33 -16.52 17.29 -17.80
CA ALA A 33 -15.36 16.48 -18.12
C ALA A 33 -14.14 16.86 -17.27
N VAL A 34 -13.91 18.15 -17.02
CA VAL A 34 -12.83 18.64 -16.15
C VAL A 34 -13.03 18.19 -14.71
N ILE A 35 -14.25 18.27 -14.18
CA ILE A 35 -14.58 17.82 -12.81
C ILE A 35 -14.34 16.32 -12.68
N LEU A 36 -14.81 15.52 -13.65
CA LEU A 36 -14.62 14.07 -13.65
C LEU A 36 -13.14 13.70 -13.76
N ALA A 37 -12.38 14.37 -14.63
CA ALA A 37 -10.95 14.16 -14.78
C ALA A 37 -10.19 14.54 -13.49
N ALA A 38 -10.52 15.67 -12.87
CA ALA A 38 -9.95 16.10 -11.60
C ALA A 38 -10.25 15.10 -10.48
N GLY A 39 -11.51 14.65 -10.36
CA GLY A 39 -11.92 13.65 -9.39
C GLY A 39 -11.19 12.31 -9.58
N TRP A 40 -11.07 11.85 -10.82
CA TRP A 40 -10.31 10.63 -11.14
C TRP A 40 -8.83 10.77 -10.79
N PHE A 41 -8.22 11.91 -11.12
CA PHE A 41 -6.82 12.17 -10.83
C PHE A 41 -6.54 12.26 -9.32
N MET A 42 -7.42 12.91 -8.56
CA MET A 42 -7.33 12.96 -7.09
C MET A 42 -7.49 11.56 -6.47
N LYS A 43 -8.44 10.75 -6.95
CA LYS A 43 -8.63 9.38 -6.49
C LYS A 43 -7.40 8.51 -6.80
N LYS A 44 -6.86 8.62 -8.02
CA LYS A 44 -5.66 7.89 -8.46
C LYS A 44 -4.42 8.25 -7.65
N ARG A 45 -4.28 9.51 -7.21
CA ARG A 45 -3.19 9.93 -6.32
C ARG A 45 -3.35 9.35 -4.91
N ARG A 46 -4.57 9.31 -4.38
CA ARG A 46 -4.83 8.72 -3.06
C ARG A 46 -4.60 7.20 -3.02
N THR A 47 -5.00 6.47 -4.06
CA THR A 47 -4.75 5.02 -4.12
C THR A 47 -3.27 4.69 -4.19
N LYS A 48 -2.48 5.45 -4.95
CA LYS A 48 -1.01 5.27 -4.99
C LYS A 48 -0.35 5.53 -3.65
N ALA A 49 -0.78 6.58 -2.93
CA ALA A 49 -0.25 6.86 -1.60
C ALA A 49 -0.63 5.76 -0.58
N ALA A 50 -1.85 5.21 -0.68
CA ALA A 50 -2.29 4.11 0.18
C ALA A 50 -1.58 2.78 -0.13
N GLU A 51 -1.25 2.51 -1.39
CA GLU A 51 -0.52 1.31 -1.83
C GLU A 51 0.93 1.31 -1.32
N ILE A 52 1.60 2.47 -1.35
CA ILE A 52 2.97 2.62 -0.80
C ILE A 52 2.98 2.39 0.72
N LEU A 53 1.98 2.92 1.44
CA LEU A 53 1.86 2.72 2.90
C LEU A 53 1.59 1.25 3.26
N ASP A 54 0.81 0.52 2.46
CA ASP A 54 0.54 -0.90 2.71
C ASP A 54 1.78 -1.78 2.46
N GLU A 55 2.60 -1.47 1.46
CA GLU A 55 3.88 -2.17 1.23
C GLU A 55 4.86 -1.99 2.41
N GLU A 56 5.03 -0.75 2.89
CA GLU A 56 5.89 -0.46 4.06
C GLU A 56 5.37 -1.17 5.32
N ASP A 57 4.06 -1.13 5.58
CA ASP A 57 3.42 -1.84 6.69
C ASP A 57 3.60 -3.35 6.61
N GLN A 58 3.53 -3.93 5.41
CA GLN A 58 3.74 -5.36 5.20
C GLN A 58 5.19 -5.77 5.48
N VAL A 59 6.17 -4.97 5.04
CA VAL A 59 7.59 -5.20 5.32
C VAL A 59 7.86 -5.10 6.83
N PHE A 60 7.31 -4.08 7.49
CA PHE A 60 7.43 -3.93 8.94
C PHE A 60 6.84 -5.12 9.71
N LYS A 61 5.63 -5.57 9.36
CA LYS A 61 5.01 -6.77 9.95
C LYS A 61 5.84 -8.02 9.72
N HIS A 62 6.43 -8.17 8.55
CA HIS A 62 7.29 -9.31 8.23
C HIS A 62 8.57 -9.33 9.07
N LEU A 63 9.19 -8.17 9.28
CA LEU A 63 10.38 -8.03 10.14
C LEU A 63 10.06 -8.35 11.61
N LEU A 64 8.89 -7.93 12.12
CA LEU A 64 8.43 -8.31 13.47
C LEU A 64 8.24 -9.81 13.63
N LEU A 65 7.67 -10.49 12.63
CA LEU A 65 7.51 -11.94 12.64
C LEU A 65 8.87 -12.64 12.65
N LYS A 66 9.83 -12.19 11.82
CA LYS A 66 11.20 -12.72 11.82
C LYS A 66 11.87 -12.58 13.17
N LYS A 67 11.77 -11.39 13.81
CA LYS A 67 12.30 -11.16 15.16
C LYS A 67 11.73 -12.16 16.17
N LYS A 68 10.41 -12.35 16.17
CA LYS A 68 9.73 -13.29 17.07
C LYS A 68 10.19 -14.73 16.86
N VAL A 69 10.38 -15.16 15.60
CA VAL A 69 10.88 -16.50 15.28
C VAL A 69 12.32 -16.69 15.79
N ILE A 70 13.18 -15.68 15.62
CA ILE A 70 14.57 -15.72 16.12
C ILE A 70 14.59 -15.80 17.65
N GLU A 71 13.78 -15.00 18.33
CA GLU A 71 13.66 -15.02 19.80
C GLU A 71 13.18 -16.39 20.31
N GLN A 72 12.21 -17.00 19.63
CA GLN A 72 11.72 -18.34 19.96
C GLN A 72 12.80 -19.41 19.74
N GLN A 73 13.57 -19.31 18.65
CA GLN A 73 14.70 -20.21 18.41
C GLN A 73 15.78 -20.05 19.48
N LEU A 74 16.04 -18.83 19.95
CA LEU A 74 17.01 -18.57 21.02
C LEU A 74 16.58 -19.22 22.34
N GLN A 75 15.29 -19.09 22.69
CA GLN A 75 14.70 -19.74 23.86
C GLN A 75 14.75 -21.28 23.76
N GLU A 76 14.47 -21.83 22.58
CA GLU A 76 14.55 -23.27 22.34
C GLU A 76 16.00 -23.77 22.45
N LEU A 77 16.97 -23.00 21.94
CA LEU A 77 18.39 -23.31 22.08
C LEU A 77 18.82 -23.29 23.55
N GLU A 78 18.34 -22.32 24.33
CA GLU A 78 18.57 -22.21 25.78
C GLU A 78 17.97 -23.41 26.54
N ALA A 79 16.78 -23.86 26.14
CA ALA A 79 16.16 -25.06 26.71
C ALA A 79 16.94 -26.34 26.37
N ARG A 80 17.48 -26.46 25.16
CA ARG A 80 18.32 -27.61 24.74
C ARG A 80 19.69 -27.64 25.44
N LEU A 81 20.27 -26.48 25.73
CA LEU A 81 21.46 -26.38 26.58
C LEU A 81 21.15 -26.84 28.01
N MET A 82 20.03 -26.40 28.59
CA MET A 82 19.57 -26.85 29.91
C MET A 82 19.31 -28.36 29.97
N ALA A 83 18.91 -28.97 28.85
CA ALA A 83 18.73 -30.43 28.70
C ALA A 83 20.05 -31.19 28.43
N ALA A 84 21.21 -30.50 28.38
CA ALA A 84 22.53 -31.04 28.08
C ALA A 84 22.67 -31.74 26.70
N GLU A 85 21.80 -31.42 25.74
CA GLU A 85 21.82 -31.98 24.37
C GLU A 85 22.90 -31.33 23.47
N VAL A 86 23.47 -30.20 23.88
CA VAL A 86 24.36 -29.37 23.05
C VAL A 86 25.60 -28.98 23.85
N THR A 87 26.79 -29.11 23.26
CA THR A 87 28.05 -28.71 23.90
C THR A 87 28.16 -27.19 24.04
N GLU A 88 28.58 -26.72 25.22
CA GLU A 88 28.71 -25.30 25.62
C GLU A 88 29.36 -24.38 24.56
N GLU A 89 30.38 -24.88 23.86
CA GLU A 89 31.07 -24.16 22.79
C GLU A 89 30.18 -23.90 21.56
N SER A 90 29.40 -24.90 21.14
CA SER A 90 28.51 -24.79 19.99
C SER A 90 27.33 -23.87 20.28
N PHE A 91 26.84 -23.88 21.53
CA PHE A 91 25.81 -22.98 22.01
C PHE A 91 26.27 -21.51 22.03
N ARG A 92 27.47 -21.23 22.55
CA ARG A 92 28.03 -19.87 22.57
C ARG A 92 28.15 -19.28 21.16
N LYS A 93 28.63 -20.07 20.21
CA LYS A 93 28.84 -19.62 18.83
C LYS A 93 27.51 -19.31 18.13
N MET A 94 26.51 -20.18 18.30
CA MET A 94 25.18 -19.97 17.72
C MET A 94 24.45 -18.80 18.38
N LYS A 95 24.55 -18.64 19.70
CA LYS A 95 23.96 -17.51 20.43
C LYS A 95 24.53 -16.16 19.95
N GLN A 96 25.83 -16.11 19.67
CA GLN A 96 26.49 -14.90 19.19
C GLN A 96 26.06 -14.53 17.76
N ASP A 97 25.92 -15.52 16.87
CA ASP A 97 25.37 -15.31 15.52
C ASP A 97 23.91 -14.83 15.55
N TYR A 98 23.07 -15.46 16.39
CA TYR A 98 21.68 -15.04 16.54
C TYR A 98 21.54 -13.61 17.09
N HIS A 99 22.39 -13.23 18.06
CA HIS A 99 22.45 -11.85 18.54
C HIS A 99 22.86 -10.87 17.45
N SER A 100 23.85 -11.21 16.62
CA SER A 100 24.26 -10.37 15.49
C SER A 100 23.12 -10.18 14.46
N HIS A 101 22.36 -11.24 14.16
CA HIS A 101 21.18 -11.14 13.30
C HIS A 101 20.07 -10.29 13.94
N LEU A 102 19.87 -10.39 15.25
CA LEU A 102 18.86 -9.61 15.97
C LEU A 102 19.23 -8.12 15.99
N ASP A 103 20.50 -7.78 16.17
CA ASP A 103 21.01 -6.40 16.08
C ASP A 103 20.85 -5.82 14.67
N GLN A 104 21.09 -6.61 13.63
CA GLN A 104 20.87 -6.18 12.26
C GLN A 104 19.38 -5.90 11.99
N VAL A 105 18.48 -6.80 12.42
CA VAL A 105 17.03 -6.61 12.28
C VAL A 105 16.53 -5.42 13.09
N ASN A 106 17.08 -5.17 14.30
CA ASN A 106 16.72 -3.99 15.08
C ASN A 106 17.17 -2.69 14.38
N LYS A 107 18.36 -2.64 13.78
CA LYS A 107 18.80 -1.49 12.98
C LYS A 107 17.93 -1.24 11.76
N GLU A 108 17.50 -2.30 11.08
CA GLU A 108 16.57 -2.20 9.95
C GLU A 108 15.20 -1.68 10.43
N LEU A 109 14.72 -2.11 11.61
CA LEU A 109 13.47 -1.62 12.21
C LEU A 109 13.53 -0.15 12.66
N GLU A 110 14.66 0.32 13.18
CA GLU A 110 14.88 1.74 13.52
C GLU A 110 14.78 2.66 12.31
N GLN A 111 15.00 2.18 11.09
CA GLN A 111 14.83 2.99 9.87
C GLN A 111 13.36 3.28 9.54
N TYR A 112 12.42 2.52 10.11
CA TYR A 112 10.98 2.68 9.90
C TYR A 112 10.25 3.33 11.10
N THR A 113 10.96 3.64 12.20
CA THR A 113 10.41 4.31 13.40
C THR A 113 10.84 5.77 13.46
#